data_AF-A0A7T4QYL2-F1
#
_entry.id   AF-A0A7T4QYL2-F1
#
_cell.length_a   1.000
_cell.length_b   1.000
_cell.length_c   1.000
_cell.angle_alpha   90.00
_cell.angle_beta   90.00
_cell.angle_gamma   90.00
#
_symmetry.space_group_name_H-M   'P 1'
#
loop_
_entity.id
_entity.type
_entity.pdbx_description
1 polymer ?
#
loop_
_entity_poly.entity_id
_entity_poly.type
_entity_poly.pdbx_seq_one_letter_code
_entity_poly.pdbx_strand_id
1 'polypeptide(L)'
;MLHSWRVEKLAQCYSQLVEVPPQRALLEYYLRNIFCGIDLADVGNIDSAVNAVDRLFEDTALLQAALEYSALAAEINESLAVSLNLDSEAAYLTEDIFSKACRREDVWPKMARQIILLQFFFAEMTGLLSSRKMQIGLKLAKVPAQLYGFGDFHRLITSGLKVLKHCPDLDDVLSLFLKHERAIVDRIAGGQLPVFTPLNEA
;
A
#
# COMPACT_ATOMS: atom_id res chain seq x y z
N MET A 1 -16.51 -6.22 -1.85
CA MET A 1 -16.51 -7.42 -0.97
C MET A 1 -15.09 -7.88 -0.63
N LEU A 2 -14.25 -8.27 -1.61
CA LEU A 2 -12.89 -8.76 -1.36
C LEU A 2 -12.00 -7.76 -0.58
N HIS A 3 -12.01 -6.48 -0.95
CA HIS A 3 -11.24 -5.46 -0.24
C HIS A 3 -11.63 -5.36 1.23
N SER A 4 -12.92 -5.20 1.51
CA SER A 4 -13.44 -5.08 2.87
C SER A 4 -13.05 -6.28 3.73
N TRP A 5 -13.16 -7.49 3.20
CA TRP A 5 -12.76 -8.71 3.89
C TRP A 5 -11.24 -8.76 4.15
N ARG A 6 -10.40 -8.41 3.17
CA ARG A 6 -8.94 -8.39 3.34
C ARG A 6 -8.51 -7.34 4.38
N VAL A 7 -9.11 -6.14 4.32
CA VAL A 7 -8.85 -5.06 5.29
C VAL A 7 -9.25 -5.49 6.69
N GLU A 8 -10.40 -6.14 6.85
CA GLU A 8 -10.85 -6.67 8.14
C GLU A 8 -9.87 -7.71 8.69
N LYS A 9 -9.43 -8.67 7.86
CA LYS A 9 -8.45 -9.68 8.24
C LYS A 9 -7.12 -9.09 8.65
N LEU A 10 -6.60 -8.12 7.90
CA LEU A 10 -5.37 -7.43 8.27
C LEU A 10 -5.52 -6.60 9.54
N ALA A 11 -6.63 -5.88 9.70
CA ALA A 11 -6.89 -5.10 10.92
C ALA A 11 -6.89 -6.00 12.18
N GLN A 12 -7.38 -7.24 12.07
CA GLN A 12 -7.30 -8.22 13.17
C GLN A 12 -5.84 -8.62 13.48
N CYS A 13 -5.01 -8.86 12.45
CA CYS A 13 -3.58 -9.18 12.61
C CYS A 13 -2.82 -8.07 13.34
N TYR A 14 -3.19 -6.82 13.05
CA TYR A 14 -2.53 -5.61 13.56
C TYR A 14 -3.19 -5.02 14.82
N SER A 15 -4.10 -5.75 15.46
CA SER A 15 -4.82 -5.29 16.66
C SER A 15 -3.92 -4.71 17.76
N GLN A 16 -2.70 -5.23 17.92
CA GLN A 16 -1.70 -4.72 18.88
C GLN A 16 -1.18 -3.32 18.52
N LEU A 17 -0.95 -3.03 17.23
CA LEU A 17 -0.51 -1.71 16.76
C LEU A 17 -1.62 -0.65 16.92
N VAL A 18 -2.88 -1.08 16.95
CA VAL A 18 -4.01 -0.19 17.17
C VAL A 18 -3.97 0.40 18.58
N GLU A 19 -3.37 -0.24 19.58
CA GLU A 19 -3.38 0.28 20.96
C GLU A 19 -2.50 1.53 21.14
N VAL A 20 -1.48 1.70 20.29
CA VAL A 20 -0.52 2.82 20.34
C VAL A 20 -0.92 3.89 19.31
N PRO A 21 -1.33 5.12 19.73
CA PRO A 21 -1.94 6.09 18.81
C PRO A 21 -1.10 6.47 17.57
N PRO A 22 0.23 6.68 17.67
CA PRO A 22 1.08 6.90 16.49
C PRO A 22 1.11 5.72 15.52
N GLN A 23 1.14 4.49 16.03
CA GLN A 23 1.18 3.27 15.22
C GLN A 23 -0.18 3.01 14.56
N ARG A 24 -1.28 3.28 15.28
CA ARG A 24 -2.64 3.28 14.73
C ARG A 24 -2.76 4.22 13.54
N ALA A 25 -2.27 5.44 13.64
CA ALA A 25 -2.32 6.40 12.53
C ALA A 25 -1.56 5.91 11.30
N LEU A 26 -0.40 5.26 11.48
CA LEU A 26 0.37 4.62 10.42
C LEU A 26 -0.40 3.48 9.77
N LEU A 27 -1.01 2.61 10.57
CA LEU A 27 -1.81 1.50 10.09
C LEU A 27 -3.05 1.97 9.31
N GLU A 28 -3.77 2.96 9.84
CA GLU A 28 -4.93 3.55 9.15
C GLU A 28 -4.53 4.19 7.83
N TYR A 29 -3.38 4.88 7.79
CA TYR A 29 -2.85 5.44 6.55
C TYR A 29 -2.57 4.35 5.53
N TYR A 30 -1.86 3.29 5.92
CA TYR A 30 -1.58 2.15 5.04
C TYR A 30 -2.85 1.49 4.52
N LEU A 31 -3.75 1.06 5.40
CA LEU A 31 -4.95 0.31 5.00
C LEU A 31 -5.89 1.13 4.10
N ARG A 32 -5.99 2.44 4.32
CA ARG A 32 -6.91 3.30 3.58
C ARG A 32 -6.32 3.87 2.29
N ASN A 33 -5.03 4.19 2.28
CA ASN A 33 -4.44 4.98 1.18
C ASN A 33 -3.46 4.18 0.31
N ILE A 34 -3.01 3.01 0.78
CA ILE A 34 -1.99 2.22 0.07
C ILE A 34 -2.49 0.80 -0.20
N PHE A 35 -2.94 0.07 0.82
CA PHE A 35 -3.22 -1.37 0.71
C PHE A 35 -4.14 -1.74 -0.46
N CYS A 36 -5.24 -0.99 -0.64
CA CYS A 36 -6.23 -1.24 -1.68
C CYS A 36 -5.82 -0.76 -3.08
N GLY A 37 -4.60 -0.24 -3.21
CA GLY A 37 -4.17 0.57 -4.35
C GLY A 37 -4.14 2.04 -3.97
N ILE A 38 -3.18 2.76 -4.55
CA ILE A 38 -3.08 4.21 -4.41
C ILE A 38 -4.04 4.82 -5.43
N ASP A 39 -4.98 5.63 -4.95
CA ASP A 39 -5.87 6.39 -5.82
C ASP A 39 -5.05 7.42 -6.59
N LEU A 40 -4.97 7.22 -7.90
CA LEU A 40 -4.27 8.06 -8.85
C LEU A 40 -5.22 8.48 -9.98
N ALA A 41 -6.53 8.55 -9.71
CA ALA A 41 -7.53 8.90 -10.70
C ALA A 41 -7.28 10.27 -11.36
N ASP A 42 -6.72 11.22 -10.62
CA ASP A 42 -6.33 12.54 -11.15
C ASP A 42 -5.17 12.46 -12.17
N VAL A 43 -4.42 11.35 -12.23
CA VAL A 43 -3.29 11.13 -13.15
C VAL A 43 -3.82 10.83 -14.55
N GLY A 44 -4.28 11.89 -15.25
CA GLY A 44 -4.95 11.76 -16.54
C GLY A 44 -4.09 11.10 -17.62
N ASN A 45 -2.79 11.42 -17.69
CA ASN A 45 -1.83 10.72 -18.55
C ASN A 45 -0.55 10.47 -17.74
N ILE A 46 -0.20 9.19 -17.59
CA ILE A 46 0.99 8.73 -16.85
C ILE A 46 2.26 9.40 -17.37
N ASP A 47 2.44 9.52 -18.68
CA ASP A 47 3.63 10.15 -19.28
C ASP A 47 3.70 11.63 -18.93
N SER A 48 2.55 12.32 -18.97
CA SER A 48 2.47 13.74 -18.59
C SER A 48 2.75 13.94 -17.10
N ALA A 49 2.27 13.05 -16.25
CA ALA A 49 2.51 13.12 -14.80
C ALA A 49 3.96 12.80 -14.44
N VAL A 50 4.56 11.79 -15.05
CA VAL A 50 5.99 11.47 -14.88
C VAL A 50 6.84 12.66 -15.32
N ASN A 51 6.56 13.25 -16.48
CA ASN A 51 7.26 14.45 -16.96
C ASN A 51 7.02 15.68 -16.07
N ALA A 52 5.83 15.85 -15.51
CA ALA A 52 5.53 16.96 -14.60
C ALA A 52 6.23 16.78 -13.24
N VAL A 53 6.28 15.56 -12.73
CA VAL A 53 7.03 15.23 -11.51
C VAL A 53 8.51 15.41 -11.76
N ASP A 54 9.08 14.91 -12.86
CA ASP A 54 10.49 15.11 -13.22
C ASP A 54 10.90 16.60 -13.28
N ARG A 55 10.00 17.46 -13.78
CA ARG A 55 10.21 18.91 -13.82
C ARG A 55 10.11 19.59 -12.46
N LEU A 56 9.40 19.02 -11.50
CA LEU A 56 9.09 19.63 -10.20
C LEU A 56 9.85 18.99 -9.04
N PHE A 57 10.30 17.75 -9.23
CA PHE A 57 11.01 16.88 -8.31
C PHE A 57 12.09 16.19 -9.16
N GLU A 58 13.37 16.35 -8.80
CA GLU A 58 14.51 15.77 -9.54
C GLU A 58 14.55 14.23 -9.54
N ASP A 59 13.48 13.57 -9.05
CA ASP A 59 13.34 12.13 -8.95
C ASP A 59 11.88 11.71 -9.11
N THR A 60 11.63 10.76 -10.02
CA THR A 60 10.32 10.18 -10.31
C THR A 60 10.15 8.78 -9.74
N ALA A 61 11.18 8.20 -9.10
CA ALA A 61 11.17 6.82 -8.63
C ALA A 61 10.02 6.55 -7.66
N LEU A 62 9.72 7.49 -6.76
CA LEU A 62 8.59 7.38 -5.82
C LEU A 62 7.23 7.34 -6.54
N LEU A 63 7.05 8.14 -7.58
CA LEU A 63 5.82 8.13 -8.40
C LEU A 63 5.72 6.83 -9.20
N GLN A 64 6.81 6.39 -9.82
CA GLN A 64 6.84 5.14 -10.57
C GLN A 64 6.51 3.95 -9.68
N ALA A 65 7.08 3.88 -8.47
CA ALA A 65 6.78 2.83 -7.51
C ALA A 65 5.30 2.85 -7.08
N ALA A 66 4.73 4.03 -6.86
CA ALA A 66 3.31 4.17 -6.54
C ALA A 66 2.39 3.70 -7.68
N LEU A 67 2.71 4.08 -8.92
CA LEU A 67 1.98 3.66 -10.13
C LEU A 67 2.07 2.14 -10.33
N GLU A 68 3.27 1.57 -10.21
CA GLU A 68 3.48 0.12 -10.31
C GLU A 68 2.71 -0.63 -9.21
N TYR A 69 2.75 -0.12 -7.97
CA TYR A 69 2.01 -0.71 -6.86
C TYR A 69 0.50 -0.72 -7.14
N SER A 70 -0.06 0.39 -7.63
CA SER A 70 -1.47 0.50 -7.98
C SER A 70 -1.87 -0.40 -9.14
N ALA A 71 -1.03 -0.51 -10.17
CA ALA A 71 -1.27 -1.42 -11.29
C ALA A 71 -1.33 -2.87 -10.81
N LEU A 72 -0.36 -3.30 -9.99
CA LEU A 72 -0.37 -4.64 -9.38
C LEU A 72 -1.59 -4.85 -8.49
N ALA A 73 -2.00 -3.85 -7.72
CA ALA A 73 -3.20 -3.94 -6.89
C ALA A 73 -4.44 -4.19 -7.75
N ALA A 74 -4.61 -3.45 -8.83
CA ALA A 74 -5.72 -3.60 -9.77
C ALA A 74 -5.72 -5.01 -10.40
N GLU A 75 -4.58 -5.46 -10.93
CA GLU A 75 -4.45 -6.79 -11.55
C GLU A 75 -4.77 -7.93 -10.58
N ILE A 76 -4.29 -7.85 -9.33
CA ILE A 76 -4.57 -8.85 -8.29
C ILE A 76 -6.08 -8.88 -8.00
N ASN A 77 -6.68 -7.71 -7.84
CA ASN A 77 -8.10 -7.61 -7.50
C ASN A 77 -8.99 -8.12 -8.63
N GLU A 78 -8.68 -7.77 -9.88
CA GLU A 78 -9.39 -8.28 -11.06
C GLU A 78 -9.29 -9.80 -11.15
N SER A 79 -8.07 -10.34 -11.07
CA SER A 79 -7.83 -11.80 -11.13
C SER A 79 -8.62 -12.53 -10.04
N LEU A 80 -8.57 -12.04 -8.80
CA LEU A 80 -9.30 -12.65 -7.68
C LEU A 80 -10.81 -12.47 -7.79
N ALA A 81 -11.31 -11.35 -8.32
CA ALA A 81 -12.74 -11.12 -8.49
C ALA A 81 -13.37 -12.12 -9.47
N VAL A 82 -12.71 -12.32 -10.62
CA VAL A 82 -13.10 -13.33 -11.62
C VAL A 82 -13.04 -14.73 -11.02
N SER A 83 -11.92 -15.04 -10.34
CA SER A 83 -11.66 -16.36 -9.74
C SER A 83 -12.70 -16.75 -8.67
N LEU A 84 -13.05 -15.79 -7.81
CA LEU A 84 -13.93 -15.99 -6.67
C LEU A 84 -15.42 -15.84 -7.02
N ASN A 85 -15.75 -15.45 -8.26
CA ASN A 85 -17.12 -15.19 -8.71
C ASN A 85 -17.90 -14.28 -7.74
N LEU A 86 -17.24 -13.19 -7.33
CA LEU A 86 -17.72 -12.28 -6.28
C LEU A 86 -19.00 -11.51 -6.65
N ASP A 87 -19.50 -11.66 -7.88
CA ASP A 87 -20.76 -11.10 -8.36
C ASP A 87 -22.00 -11.85 -7.81
N SER A 88 -21.80 -12.96 -7.10
CA SER A 88 -22.88 -13.65 -6.39
C SER A 88 -23.01 -13.17 -4.94
N GLU A 89 -24.20 -12.67 -4.56
CA GLU A 89 -24.52 -12.12 -3.23
C GLU A 89 -24.36 -13.12 -2.05
N ALA A 90 -24.03 -14.39 -2.32
CA ALA A 90 -23.99 -15.47 -1.34
C ALA A 90 -22.58 -16.05 -1.05
N ALA A 91 -21.52 -15.51 -1.65
CA ALA A 91 -20.17 -16.07 -1.49
C ALA A 91 -19.57 -15.73 -0.10
N TYR A 92 -19.57 -16.71 0.81
CA TYR A 92 -18.87 -16.61 2.10
C TYR A 92 -17.35 -16.76 1.87
N LEU A 93 -16.60 -15.66 1.96
CA LEU A 93 -15.16 -15.68 1.75
C LEU A 93 -14.42 -16.18 3.00
N THR A 94 -13.64 -17.26 2.85
CA THR A 94 -12.77 -17.81 3.90
C THR A 94 -11.31 -17.71 3.51
N GLU A 95 -10.40 -17.85 4.48
CA GLU A 95 -8.95 -17.84 4.21
C GLU A 95 -8.52 -19.00 3.33
N ASP A 96 -9.16 -20.16 3.45
CA ASP A 96 -8.93 -21.31 2.56
C ASP A 96 -9.34 -21.00 1.11
N ILE A 97 -10.53 -20.43 0.91
CA ILE A 97 -11.02 -20.02 -0.41
C ILE A 97 -10.11 -18.95 -1.02
N PHE A 98 -9.76 -17.93 -0.25
CA PHE A 98 -8.85 -16.86 -0.66
C PHE A 98 -7.47 -17.40 -1.04
N SER A 99 -6.86 -18.21 -0.17
CA SER A 99 -5.54 -18.81 -0.37
C SER A 99 -5.49 -19.69 -1.62
N LYS A 100 -6.53 -20.50 -1.85
CA LYS A 100 -6.68 -21.32 -3.07
C LYS A 100 -6.82 -20.47 -4.33
N ALA A 101 -7.63 -19.41 -4.29
CA ALA A 101 -7.78 -18.49 -5.42
C ALA A 101 -6.44 -17.79 -5.73
N CYS A 102 -5.72 -17.32 -4.70
CA CYS A 102 -4.44 -16.67 -4.89
C CYS A 102 -3.40 -17.58 -5.58
N ARG A 103 -3.37 -18.87 -5.24
CA ARG A 103 -2.50 -19.85 -5.92
C ARG A 103 -2.99 -20.19 -7.31
N ARG A 104 -4.30 -20.36 -7.50
CA ARG A 104 -4.88 -20.68 -8.81
C ARG A 104 -4.62 -19.59 -9.85
N GLU A 105 -4.76 -18.34 -9.46
CA GLU A 105 -4.53 -17.18 -10.33
C GLU A 105 -3.05 -16.74 -10.37
N ASP A 106 -2.17 -17.44 -9.65
CA ASP A 106 -0.74 -17.12 -9.55
C ASP A 106 -0.46 -15.64 -9.19
N VAL A 107 -1.26 -15.07 -8.28
CA VAL A 107 -1.15 -13.64 -7.89
C VAL A 107 -0.18 -13.41 -6.74
N TRP A 108 0.25 -14.45 -6.03
CA TRP A 108 1.19 -14.35 -4.91
C TRP A 108 2.56 -13.74 -5.29
N PRO A 109 3.15 -13.93 -6.50
CA PRO A 109 4.37 -13.23 -6.88
C PRO A 109 4.14 -11.73 -7.05
N LYS A 110 2.96 -11.32 -7.56
CA LYS A 110 2.56 -9.92 -7.65
C LYS A 110 2.42 -9.29 -6.28
N MET A 111 1.83 -10.01 -5.31
CA MET A 111 1.77 -9.58 -3.91
C MET A 111 3.19 -9.43 -3.32
N ALA A 112 4.11 -10.37 -3.60
CA ALA A 112 5.50 -10.26 -3.17
C ALA A 112 6.20 -9.02 -3.74
N ARG A 113 5.91 -8.66 -4.99
CA ARG A 113 6.39 -7.42 -5.63
C ARG A 113 5.79 -6.17 -5.00
N GLN A 114 4.50 -6.17 -4.68
CA GLN A 114 3.86 -5.06 -3.95
C GLN A 114 4.57 -4.77 -2.62
N ILE A 115 5.00 -5.79 -1.87
CA ILE A 115 5.75 -5.60 -0.62
C ILE A 115 7.10 -4.91 -0.87
N ILE A 116 7.80 -5.25 -1.97
CA ILE A 116 9.07 -4.62 -2.33
C ILE A 116 8.85 -3.14 -2.68
N LEU A 117 7.82 -2.84 -3.47
CA LEU A 117 7.45 -1.47 -3.83
C LEU A 117 7.03 -0.66 -2.61
N LEU A 118 6.31 -1.27 -1.68
CA LEU A 118 5.90 -0.65 -0.43
C LEU A 118 7.10 -0.32 0.46
N GLN A 119 8.05 -1.24 0.58
CA GLN A 119 9.30 -1.02 1.30
C GLN A 119 10.09 0.15 0.71
N PHE A 120 10.22 0.19 -0.62
CA PHE A 120 10.86 1.30 -1.34
C PHE A 120 10.12 2.62 -1.08
N PHE A 121 8.80 2.62 -1.22
CA PHE A 121 7.96 3.79 -0.99
C PHE A 121 8.17 4.37 0.42
N PHE A 122 8.15 3.54 1.46
CA PHE A 122 8.40 4.01 2.82
C PHE A 122 9.83 4.52 3.04
N ALA A 123 10.84 3.86 2.46
CA ALA A 123 12.24 4.31 2.56
C ALA A 123 12.42 5.72 1.95
N GLU A 124 11.86 5.95 0.76
CA GLU A 124 11.87 7.26 0.11
C GLU A 124 11.12 8.31 0.92
N MET A 125 9.95 7.97 1.48
CA MET A 125 9.23 8.89 2.36
C MET A 125 10.01 9.27 3.63
N THR A 126 10.71 8.32 4.23
CA THR A 126 11.60 8.59 5.37
C THR A 126 12.76 9.51 4.95
N GLY A 127 13.34 9.30 3.77
CA GLY A 127 14.36 10.20 3.20
C GLY A 127 13.84 11.64 3.01
N LEU A 128 12.60 11.80 2.55
CA LEU A 128 11.94 13.11 2.44
C LEU A 128 11.76 13.81 3.80
N LEU A 129 11.55 13.06 4.89
CA LEU A 129 11.48 13.63 6.24
C LEU A 129 12.82 14.21 6.71
N SER A 130 13.94 13.65 6.28
CA SER A 130 15.27 14.13 6.67
C SER A 130 15.66 15.45 5.99
N SER A 131 15.05 15.81 4.85
CA SER A 131 15.39 17.01 4.09
C SER A 131 14.37 18.13 4.22
N ARG A 132 14.74 19.21 4.94
CA ARG A 132 13.91 20.41 5.07
C ARG A 132 13.62 21.06 3.71
N LYS A 133 14.57 21.02 2.77
CA LYS A 133 14.40 21.57 1.41
C LYS A 133 13.30 20.82 0.66
N MET A 134 13.31 19.48 0.70
CA MET A 134 12.30 18.65 0.06
C MET A 134 10.92 18.86 0.65
N GLN A 135 10.82 19.00 1.99
CA GLN A 135 9.54 19.31 2.64
C GLN A 135 8.96 20.68 2.21
N ILE A 136 9.82 21.69 2.01
CA ILE A 136 9.39 23.00 1.51
C ILE A 136 8.95 22.89 0.05
N GLY A 137 9.76 22.24 -0.81
CA GLY A 137 9.42 22.00 -2.21
C GLY A 137 8.08 21.30 -2.36
N LEU A 138 7.85 20.24 -1.59
CA LEU A 138 6.58 19.52 -1.58
C LEU A 138 5.41 20.42 -1.16
N LYS A 139 5.57 21.30 -0.16
CA LYS A 139 4.51 22.25 0.21
C LYS A 139 4.18 23.23 -0.91
N LEU A 140 5.19 23.75 -1.60
CA LEU A 140 5.03 24.67 -2.73
C LEU A 140 4.43 23.98 -3.95
N ALA A 141 4.67 22.68 -4.11
CA ALA A 141 4.16 21.89 -5.22
C ALA A 141 2.66 21.60 -5.16
N LYS A 142 1.92 21.98 -4.10
CA LYS A 142 0.49 21.69 -3.96
C LYS A 142 -0.35 22.21 -5.13
N VAL A 143 -0.18 23.48 -5.50
CA VAL A 143 -0.94 24.13 -6.56
C VAL A 143 -0.57 23.57 -7.94
N PRO A 144 0.72 23.47 -8.33
CA PRO A 144 1.06 22.85 -9.60
C PRO A 144 0.63 21.37 -9.66
N ALA A 145 0.66 20.64 -8.54
CA ALA A 145 0.14 19.27 -8.48
C ALA A 145 -1.31 19.15 -8.94
N GLN A 146 -2.17 20.03 -8.46
CA GLN A 146 -3.57 20.04 -8.85
C GLN A 146 -3.75 20.41 -10.32
N LEU A 147 -2.96 21.35 -10.83
CA LEU A 147 -3.06 21.81 -12.22
C LEU A 147 -2.57 20.77 -13.24
N TYR A 148 -1.56 19.97 -12.88
CA TYR A 148 -0.95 18.99 -13.77
C TYR A 148 -1.43 17.55 -13.53
N GLY A 149 -2.51 17.35 -12.76
CA GLY A 149 -3.12 16.03 -12.57
C GLY A 149 -2.34 15.09 -11.64
N PHE A 150 -1.54 15.60 -10.71
CA PHE A 150 -0.91 14.77 -9.68
C PHE A 150 -1.31 15.18 -8.26
N GLY A 151 -2.50 15.79 -8.14
CA GLY A 151 -3.06 16.27 -6.88
C GLY A 151 -3.27 15.15 -5.85
N ASP A 152 -3.74 13.97 -6.28
CA ASP A 152 -3.87 12.80 -5.41
C ASP A 152 -2.54 12.27 -4.92
N PHE A 153 -1.57 12.11 -5.82
CA PHE A 153 -0.22 11.69 -5.44
C PHE A 153 0.41 12.67 -4.43
N HIS A 154 0.26 13.98 -4.65
CA HIS A 154 0.71 14.99 -3.70
C HIS A 154 0.02 14.85 -2.32
N ARG A 155 -1.30 14.61 -2.30
CA ARG A 155 -2.05 14.37 -1.06
C ARG A 155 -1.59 13.10 -0.35
N LEU A 156 -1.33 12.03 -1.09
CA LEU A 156 -0.81 10.78 -0.58
C LEU A 156 0.52 11.00 0.15
N ILE A 157 1.51 11.62 -0.52
CA ILE A 157 2.83 11.86 0.06
C ILE A 157 2.73 12.81 1.25
N THR A 158 2.03 13.93 1.13
CA THR A 158 1.93 14.90 2.23
C THR A 158 1.20 14.34 3.46
N SER A 159 0.20 13.47 3.27
CA SER A 159 -0.50 12.80 4.37
C SER A 159 0.38 11.74 5.02
N GLY A 160 1.08 10.93 4.23
CA GLY A 160 2.02 9.94 4.77
C GLY A 160 3.16 10.59 5.53
N LEU A 161 3.76 11.67 5.03
CA LEU A 161 4.83 12.39 5.76
C LEU A 161 4.35 12.92 7.11
N LYS A 162 3.10 13.40 7.20
CA LYS A 162 2.53 13.81 8.48
C LYS A 162 2.42 12.63 9.44
N VAL A 163 1.98 11.47 8.97
CA VAL A 163 1.82 10.27 9.79
C VAL A 163 3.17 9.74 10.25
N LEU A 164 4.10 9.52 9.32
CA LEU A 164 5.45 9.02 9.57
C LEU A 164 6.20 9.92 10.57
N LYS A 165 6.10 11.25 10.44
CA LYS A 165 6.77 12.21 11.33
C LYS A 165 6.36 12.06 12.81
N HIS A 166 5.16 11.57 13.10
CA HIS A 166 4.66 11.44 14.47
C HIS A 166 4.83 10.02 15.03
N CYS A 167 5.42 9.09 14.27
CA CYS A 167 5.70 7.72 14.71
C CYS A 167 7.14 7.63 15.23
N PRO A 168 7.38 7.57 16.56
CA PRO A 168 8.73 7.60 17.12
C PRO A 168 9.56 6.35 16.79
N ASP A 169 8.91 5.18 16.71
CA ASP A 169 9.56 3.88 16.46
C ASP A 169 9.33 3.43 15.00
N LEU A 170 9.39 4.38 14.07
CA LEU A 170 8.95 4.18 12.69
C LEU A 170 9.63 2.99 12.01
N ASP A 171 10.96 2.90 12.10
CA ASP A 171 11.74 1.86 11.43
C ASP A 171 11.42 0.45 11.96
N ASP A 172 11.24 0.33 13.28
CA ASP A 172 10.88 -0.93 13.93
C ASP A 172 9.46 -1.37 13.53
N VAL A 173 8.51 -0.43 13.53
CA VAL A 173 7.12 -0.69 13.15
C VAL A 173 7.02 -1.08 11.68
N LEU A 174 7.71 -0.37 10.79
CA LEU A 174 7.75 -0.68 9.36
C LEU A 174 8.42 -2.04 9.09
N SER A 175 9.52 -2.34 9.79
CA SER A 175 10.21 -3.63 9.64
C SER A 175 9.32 -4.79 10.07
N LEU A 176 8.65 -4.66 11.22
CA LEU A 176 7.70 -5.64 11.72
C LEU A 176 6.53 -5.84 10.76
N PHE A 177 5.98 -4.73 10.25
CA PHE A 177 4.90 -4.72 9.30
C PHE A 177 5.27 -5.42 7.97
N LEU A 178 6.40 -5.06 7.36
CA LEU A 178 6.86 -5.66 6.10
C LEU A 178 7.19 -7.15 6.24
N LYS A 179 7.77 -7.54 7.38
CA LYS A 179 8.01 -8.95 7.72
C LYS A 179 6.70 -9.74 7.76
N HIS A 180 5.68 -9.17 8.40
CA HIS A 180 4.37 -9.80 8.52
C HIS A 180 3.66 -9.95 7.17
N GLU A 181 3.64 -8.91 6.33
CA GLU A 181 3.09 -9.00 4.98
C GLU A 181 3.82 -10.08 4.14
N ARG A 182 5.14 -10.22 4.31
CA ARG A 182 5.91 -11.29 3.65
C ARG A 182 5.47 -12.68 4.14
N ALA A 183 5.32 -12.85 5.45
CA ALA A 183 4.86 -14.12 6.04
C ALA A 183 3.47 -14.52 5.53
N ILE A 184 2.56 -13.56 5.35
CA ILE A 184 1.24 -13.80 4.72
C ILE A 184 1.41 -14.34 3.29
N VAL A 185 2.24 -13.69 2.48
CA VAL A 185 2.47 -14.12 1.08
C VAL A 185 3.12 -15.50 1.02
N ASP A 186 4.10 -15.77 1.88
CA ASP A 186 4.78 -17.07 1.95
C ASP A 186 3.80 -18.19 2.34
N ARG A 187 2.89 -17.92 3.26
CA ARG A 187 1.81 -18.86 3.63
C ARG A 187 0.83 -19.11 2.51
N ILE A 188 0.45 -18.07 1.76
CA ILE A 188 -0.39 -18.21 0.57
C ILE A 188 0.30 -19.11 -0.46
N ALA A 189 1.58 -18.84 -0.75
CA ALA A 189 2.38 -19.61 -1.69
C ALA A 189 2.51 -21.08 -1.24
N GLY A 190 2.76 -21.30 0.05
CA GLY A 190 2.90 -22.63 0.65
C GLY A 190 1.58 -23.36 0.94
N GLY A 191 0.43 -22.73 0.75
CA GLY A 191 -0.88 -23.30 1.10
C GLY A 191 -1.10 -23.55 2.58
N GLN A 192 -0.45 -22.77 3.42
CA GLN A 192 -0.54 -22.87 4.87
C GLN A 192 -1.74 -22.07 5.41
N LEU A 193 -2.42 -22.65 6.39
CA LEU A 193 -3.51 -22.02 7.13
C LEU A 193 -3.18 -21.96 8.63
N PRO A 194 -3.65 -20.93 9.36
CA PRO A 194 -4.31 -19.71 8.84
C PRO A 194 -3.37 -18.89 7.95
N VAL A 195 -3.91 -18.08 7.03
CA VAL A 195 -3.08 -17.18 6.21
C VAL A 195 -2.74 -15.96 7.05
N PHE A 196 -3.76 -15.37 7.67
CA PHE A 196 -3.66 -14.15 8.45
C PHE A 196 -3.40 -14.52 9.92
N THR A 197 -2.18 -14.30 10.40
CA THR A 197 -1.83 -14.49 11.82
C THR A 197 -1.68 -13.17 12.55
N PRO A 198 -1.76 -13.17 13.89
CA PRO A 198 -1.29 -12.07 14.70
C PRO A 198 0.15 -11.65 14.35
N LEU A 199 0.42 -10.35 14.46
CA LEU A 199 1.72 -9.73 14.11
C LEU A 199 2.92 -10.35 14.84
N ASN A 200 2.74 -10.85 16.06
CA ASN A 200 3.76 -11.48 16.89
C ASN A 200 4.06 -12.95 16.52
N GLU A 201 3.29 -13.54 15.61
CA GLU A 201 3.47 -14.93 15.14
C GLU A 201 4.12 -15.01 13.74
N ALA A 202 4.53 -13.86 13.17
CA ALA A 202 5.20 -13.75 11.87
C ALA A 202 6.73 -13.64 11.94
#